data_AF-A0A133VFZ6-F1
#
_entry.id   AF-A0A133VFZ6-F1
#
_cell.length_a   1.000
_cell.length_b   1.000
_cell.length_c   1.000
_cell.angle_alpha   90.00
_cell.angle_beta   90.00
_cell.angle_gamma   90.00
#
_symmetry.space_group_name_H-M   'P 1'
#
loop_
_entity.id
_entity.type
_entity.pdbx_description
1 polymer ?
#
loop_
_entity_poly.entity_id
_entity_poly.type
_entity_poly.pdbx_seq_one_letter_code
_entity_poly.pdbx_strand_id
1 'polypeptide(L)'
;MPLVIYDYNKCTGDASCADVCPVDILEGSENERWCKPIDDEVENQEAINQYYDKVNDSEEQVDVIIENEMPECVECLSCEAACPHEAISIEPS
;
A
#
# COMPACT_ATOMS: atom_id res chain seq x y z
N MET A 1 11.82 -11.79 0.57
CA MET A 1 10.44 -11.52 0.13
C MET A 1 10.34 -10.01 -0.01
N PRO A 2 9.86 -9.48 -1.14
CA PRO A 2 9.77 -8.03 -1.33
C PRO A 2 8.85 -7.42 -0.26
N LEU A 3 9.26 -6.26 0.26
CA LEU A 3 8.45 -5.49 1.19
C LEU A 3 7.85 -4.29 0.44
N VAL A 4 6.53 -4.17 0.48
CA VAL A 4 5.81 -3.01 -0.02
C VAL A 4 5.38 -2.18 1.17
N ILE A 5 5.98 -1.01 1.31
CA ILE A 5 5.84 -0.17 2.49
C ILE A 5 4.90 0.98 2.15
N TYR A 6 3.86 1.16 2.95
CA TYR A 6 2.94 2.30 2.86
C TYR A 6 3.14 3.28 4.01
N ASP A 7 3.30 4.55 3.68
CA ASP A 7 3.28 5.68 4.60
C ASP A 7 1.90 6.37 4.53
N TYR A 8 1.01 6.01 5.45
CA TYR A 8 -0.37 6.51 5.48
C TYR A 8 -0.50 7.96 5.99
N ASN A 9 0.60 8.57 6.41
CA ASN A 9 0.65 10.01 6.66
C ASN A 9 0.65 10.78 5.33
N LYS A 10 1.21 10.17 4.28
CA LYS A 10 1.34 10.74 2.94
C LYS A 10 0.30 10.25 1.94
N CYS A 11 -0.33 9.10 2.20
CA CYS A 11 -1.34 8.55 1.31
C CYS A 11 -2.59 9.46 1.26
N THR A 12 -3.13 9.66 0.05
CA THR A 12 -4.32 10.49 -0.21
C THR A 12 -5.40 9.77 -0.98
N GLY A 13 -5.22 8.48 -1.29
CA GLY A 13 -6.19 7.70 -2.05
C GLY A 13 -6.19 7.95 -3.56
N ASP A 14 -5.16 8.64 -4.10
CA ASP A 14 -5.02 8.96 -5.52
C ASP A 14 -5.05 7.72 -6.46
N ALA A 15 -4.77 6.54 -5.93
CA ALA A 15 -4.84 5.24 -6.62
C ALA A 15 -3.90 5.06 -7.84
N SER A 16 -3.06 6.05 -8.19
CA SER A 16 -2.06 5.90 -9.26
C SER A 16 -1.14 4.69 -9.08
N CYS A 17 -0.87 4.27 -7.85
CA CYS A 17 -0.08 3.07 -7.58
C CYS A 17 -0.77 1.77 -8.03
N ALA A 18 -2.09 1.67 -7.87
CA ALA A 18 -2.90 0.56 -8.33
C ALA A 18 -3.00 0.55 -9.86
N ASP A 19 -3.21 1.72 -10.47
CA ASP A 19 -3.37 1.87 -11.93
C ASP A 19 -2.14 1.43 -12.75
N VAL A 20 -0.94 1.54 -12.17
CA VAL A 20 0.32 1.21 -12.86
C VAL A 20 0.90 -0.15 -12.46
N CYS A 21 0.29 -0.85 -11.49
CA CYS A 21 0.84 -2.11 -11.00
C CYS A 21 0.69 -3.20 -12.08
N PRO A 22 1.78 -3.74 -12.64
CA PRO A 22 1.69 -4.67 -13.77
C PRO A 22 1.16 -6.07 -13.40
N VAL A 23 1.00 -6.34 -12.11
CA VAL A 23 0.53 -7.61 -11.55
C VAL A 23 -0.77 -7.44 -10.75
N ASP A 24 -1.39 -6.25 -10.77
CA ASP A 24 -2.72 -5.98 -10.20
C ASP A 24 -2.89 -6.37 -8.71
N ILE A 25 -1.83 -6.27 -7.90
CA ILE A 25 -1.83 -6.62 -6.45
C ILE A 25 -2.14 -5.45 -5.50
N LEU A 26 -2.48 -4.28 -6.03
CA LEU A 26 -2.75 -3.06 -5.27
C LEU A 26 -4.16 -2.55 -5.61
N GLU A 27 -4.83 -1.92 -4.64
CA GLU A 27 -6.19 -1.40 -4.78
C GLU A 27 -6.38 -0.07 -4.04
N GLY A 28 -7.42 0.68 -4.44
CA GLY A 28 -7.94 1.80 -3.65
C GLY A 28 -8.92 1.30 -2.58
N SER A 29 -8.96 1.95 -1.42
CA SER A 29 -9.95 1.66 -0.39
C SER A 29 -11.36 2.06 -0.82
N GLU A 30 -12.39 1.42 -0.26
CA GLU A 30 -13.80 1.71 -0.59
C GLU A 30 -14.22 3.17 -0.32
N ASN A 31 -13.53 3.84 0.60
CA ASN A 31 -13.77 5.24 0.94
C ASN A 31 -12.94 6.23 0.09
N GLU A 32 -12.17 5.74 -0.88
CA GLU A 32 -11.33 6.53 -1.80
C GLU A 32 -10.28 7.40 -1.10
N ARG A 33 -9.98 7.13 0.18
CA ARG A 33 -9.00 7.90 0.97
C ARG A 33 -7.62 7.27 1.02
N TRP A 34 -7.53 5.96 0.78
CA TRP A 34 -6.33 5.18 0.97
C TRP A 34 -6.05 4.29 -0.23
N CYS A 35 -4.80 3.92 -0.37
CA CYS A 35 -4.38 2.83 -1.24
C CYS A 35 -3.85 1.72 -0.34
N LYS A 36 -4.03 0.47 -0.75
CA LYS A 36 -3.59 -0.69 0.01
C LYS A 36 -3.22 -1.83 -0.95
N PRO A 37 -2.44 -2.82 -0.50
CA PRO A 37 -2.40 -4.09 -1.21
C PRO A 37 -3.73 -4.82 -1.11
N ILE A 38 -3.99 -5.71 -2.07
CA ILE A 38 -5.07 -6.70 -1.93
C ILE A 38 -4.72 -7.63 -0.77
N ASP A 39 -5.68 -7.89 0.13
CA ASP A 39 -5.42 -8.62 1.38
C ASP A 39 -4.84 -10.02 1.15
N ASP A 40 -5.31 -10.73 0.12
CA ASP A 40 -4.84 -12.08 -0.23
C ASP A 40 -3.41 -12.10 -0.78
N GLU A 41 -2.84 -10.93 -1.12
CA GLU A 41 -1.48 -10.76 -1.67
C GLU A 41 -0.44 -10.41 -0.57
N VAL A 42 -0.86 -10.36 0.70
CA VAL A 42 -0.02 -10.04 1.86
C VAL A 42 0.15 -11.26 2.76
N GLU A 43 1.39 -11.73 2.95
CA GLU A 43 1.65 -12.92 3.79
C GLU A 43 1.63 -12.61 5.29
N ASN A 44 2.02 -11.40 5.70
CA ASN A 44 2.09 -11.03 7.11
C ASN A 44 0.75 -10.45 7.61
N GLN A 45 -0.09 -11.30 8.19
CA GLN A 45 -1.42 -10.95 8.74
C GLN A 45 -1.42 -9.73 9.69
N GLU A 46 -0.30 -9.47 10.37
CA GLU A 46 -0.16 -8.28 11.22
C GLU A 46 -0.32 -6.97 10.43
N ALA A 47 0.22 -6.88 9.20
CA ALA A 47 0.09 -5.70 8.34
C ALA A 47 -1.37 -5.42 7.96
N ILE A 48 -2.10 -6.48 7.58
CA ILE A 48 -3.53 -6.41 7.27
C ILE A 48 -4.31 -5.87 8.49
N ASN A 49 -4.04 -6.42 9.68
CA ASN A 49 -4.70 -5.98 10.91
C ASN A 49 -4.38 -4.52 11.23
N GLN A 50 -3.12 -4.09 11.06
CA GLN A 50 -2.72 -2.70 11.28
C GLN A 50 -3.47 -1.73 10.36
N TYR A 51 -3.70 -2.10 9.09
CA TYR A 51 -4.47 -1.29 8.16
C TYR A 51 -5.92 -1.13 8.63
N TYR A 52 -6.61 -2.23 8.95
CA TYR A 52 -8.01 -2.15 9.38
C TYR A 52 -8.18 -1.50 10.76
N ASP A 53 -7.24 -1.70 11.69
CA ASP A 53 -7.33 -1.13 13.04
C ASP A 53 -7.01 0.37 13.10
N LYS A 54 -6.12 0.87 12.22
CA LYS A 54 -5.56 2.23 12.33
C LYS A 54 -5.83 3.13 11.14
N VAL A 55 -6.08 2.58 9.96
CA VAL A 55 -6.12 3.34 8.70
C VAL A 55 -7.52 3.35 8.08
N ASN A 56 -8.12 2.17 7.88
CA ASN A 56 -9.28 1.99 7.01
C ASN A 56 -10.41 3.01 7.25
N ASP A 57 -10.81 3.17 8.51
CA ASP A 57 -11.94 4.02 8.91
C ASP A 57 -11.50 5.44 9.35
N SER A 58 -10.22 5.78 9.22
CA SER A 58 -9.69 7.07 9.67
C SER A 58 -10.09 8.22 8.72
N GLU A 59 -10.65 9.29 9.27
CA GLU A 59 -11.09 10.49 8.54
C GLU A 59 -9.97 11.52 8.31
N GLU A 60 -8.80 11.32 8.93
CA GLU A 60 -7.63 12.20 8.88
C GLU A 60 -6.37 11.41 8.48
N GLN A 61 -5.31 12.10 8.06
CA GLN A 61 -3.98 11.48 7.87
C GLN A 61 -3.53 10.81 9.16
N VAL A 62 -3.00 9.58 9.04
CA VAL A 62 -2.55 8.79 10.18
C VAL A 62 -1.05 8.56 10.10
N ASP A 63 -0.35 8.80 11.21
CA ASP A 63 1.10 8.61 11.30
C ASP A 63 1.44 7.13 11.51
N VAL A 64 1.20 6.32 10.48
CA VAL A 64 1.38 4.87 10.48
C VAL A 64 2.11 4.46 9.20
N ILE A 65 3.19 3.70 9.39
CA ILE A 65 3.91 3.01 8.32
C ILE A 65 3.60 1.52 8.44
N ILE A 66 3.20 0.90 7.34
CA ILE A 66 2.90 -0.53 7.27
C ILE A 66 3.78 -1.20 6.24
N GLU A 67 4.52 -2.22 6.66
CA GLU A 67 5.37 -3.06 5.82
C GLU A 67 4.60 -4.33 5.42
N ASN A 68 4.34 -4.50 4.14
CA ASN A 68 3.57 -5.64 3.61
C ASN A 68 4.52 -6.63 2.94
N GLU A 69 4.53 -7.86 3.44
CA GLU A 69 5.25 -8.98 2.84
C GLU A 69 4.47 -9.48 1.61
N MET A 70 4.93 -9.12 0.41
CA MET A 70 4.18 -9.34 -0.84
C MET A 70 4.99 -10.16 -1.86
N PRO A 71 4.85 -11.50 -1.87
CA PRO A 71 5.65 -12.39 -2.72
C PRO A 71 5.41 -12.18 -4.22
N GLU A 72 4.22 -11.75 -4.62
CA GLU A 72 3.85 -11.51 -6.03
C GLU A 72 4.32 -10.15 -6.55
N CYS A 73 4.87 -9.28 -5.68
CA CYS A 73 5.50 -8.04 -6.10
C CYS A 73 6.76 -8.32 -6.92
N VAL A 74 6.78 -7.86 -8.17
CA VAL A 74 7.90 -8.08 -9.10
C VAL A 74 9.00 -7.00 -9.04
N GLU A 75 9.02 -6.18 -7.98
CA GLU A 75 10.04 -5.15 -7.72
C GLU A 75 10.25 -4.17 -8.90
N CYS A 76 9.20 -3.89 -9.68
CA CYS A 76 9.29 -3.06 -10.88
C CYS A 76 9.36 -1.54 -10.60
N LEU A 77 9.12 -1.12 -9.36
CA LEU A 77 9.13 0.27 -8.87
C LEU A 77 8.11 1.21 -9.55
N SER A 78 7.17 0.67 -10.34
CA SER A 78 6.19 1.50 -11.07
C SER A 78 5.26 2.25 -10.12
N CYS A 79 4.78 1.59 -9.06
CA CYS A 79 3.91 2.20 -8.06
C CYS A 79 4.61 3.32 -7.26
N GLU A 80 5.88 3.14 -6.92
CA GLU A 80 6.70 4.16 -6.23
C GLU A 80 6.88 5.40 -7.13
N ALA A 81 7.23 5.18 -8.41
CA ALA A 81 7.41 6.27 -9.37
C ALA A 81 6.10 7.00 -9.72
N ALA A 82 4.95 6.32 -9.66
CA ALA A 82 3.65 6.88 -9.99
C ALA A 82 2.99 7.63 -8.83
N CYS A 83 3.33 7.30 -7.58
CA CYS A 83 2.70 7.93 -6.43
C CYS A 83 3.13 9.41 -6.30
N PRO A 84 2.22 10.38 -6.42
CA PRO A 84 2.57 11.80 -6.37
C PRO A 84 2.99 12.28 -4.97
N HIS A 85 2.79 11.45 -3.95
CA HIS A 85 3.04 11.77 -2.54
C HIS A 85 4.16 10.93 -1.91
N GLU A 86 4.84 10.08 -2.68
CA GLU A 86 5.89 9.19 -2.17
C GLU A 86 5.40 8.37 -0.95
N ALA A 87 4.12 7.95 -1.01
CA ALA A 87 3.43 7.25 0.07
C ALA A 87 3.62 5.72 0.01
N ILE A 88 4.27 5.22 -1.04
CA ILE A 88 4.57 3.81 -1.22
C ILE A 88 6.05 3.65 -1.64
N SER A 89 6.74 2.68 -1.08
CA SER A 89 8.12 2.32 -1.45
C SER A 89 8.32 0.81 -1.50
N ILE A 90 9.26 0.36 -2.31
CA ILE A 90 9.59 -1.07 -2.44
C ILE A 90 10.98 -1.33 -1.86
N GLU A 91 11.07 -2.17 -0.84
CA GLU A 91 12.34 -2.69 -0.36
C GLU A 91 12.63 -4.07 -0.97
N PRO A 92 13.74 -4.20 -1.72
CA PRO A 92 14.07 -5.44 -2.40
C PRO A 92 14.55 -6.53 -1.43
N SER A 93 14.33 -7.78 -1.85
CA SER A 93 14.54 -8.97 -1.03
C SER A 93 15.95 -9.52 -0.89
#